data_AF-A0AAD1Z3L9-F1
#
_entry.id   AF-A0AAD1Z3L9-F1
#
_cell.length_a   1.000
_cell.length_b   1.000
_cell.length_c   1.000
_cell.angle_alpha   90.00
_cell.angle_beta   90.00
_cell.angle_gamma   90.00
#
_symmetry.space_group_name_H-M   'P 1'
#
loop_
_entity.id
_entity.type
_entity.pdbx_description
1 polymer ?
#
loop_
_entity_poly.entity_id
_entity_poly.type
_entity_poly.pdbx_seq_one_letter_code
_entity_poly.pdbx_strand_id
1 'polypeptide(L)'
;MPPRLKISHFLVLKNPLVSITPLCKLDRDIQDADPYLYGSCKQILEMDPEAVDQDVLILTFVHEIDELGSRKLVELCPDGKSITVNSKNRELYVDSLIQHRFVRSISEQVAHFAKLR
;
A
#
# COMPACT_ATOMS: atom_id res chain seq x y z
N MET A 1 16.53 -24.51 -2.58
CA MET A 1 16.85 -23.47 -3.59
C MET A 1 16.18 -22.18 -3.15
N PRO A 2 16.91 -21.09 -2.86
CA PRO A 2 16.27 -19.81 -2.58
C PRO A 2 15.68 -19.24 -3.88
N PRO A 3 14.46 -18.66 -3.85
CA PRO A 3 13.85 -18.08 -5.03
C PRO A 3 14.66 -16.87 -5.50
N ARG A 4 14.98 -16.85 -6.80
CA ARG A 4 15.68 -15.76 -7.44
C ARG A 4 14.77 -14.53 -7.44
N LEU A 5 15.10 -13.54 -6.60
CA LEU A 5 14.53 -12.21 -6.68
C LEU A 5 14.71 -11.69 -8.12
N LYS A 6 13.59 -11.50 -8.83
CA LYS A 6 13.60 -10.98 -10.19
C LYS A 6 14.10 -9.53 -10.14
N ILE A 7 14.97 -9.23 -11.10
CA ILE A 7 15.79 -8.01 -11.23
C ILE A 7 14.96 -6.70 -11.26
N SER A 8 13.64 -6.79 -11.41
CA SER A 8 12.68 -5.68 -11.34
C SER A 8 12.77 -4.86 -10.05
N HIS A 9 13.14 -5.50 -8.93
CA HIS A 9 13.26 -4.85 -7.61
C HIS A 9 14.44 -3.84 -7.54
N PHE A 10 15.39 -3.90 -8.47
CA PHE A 10 16.60 -3.08 -8.43
C PHE A 10 16.47 -1.75 -9.18
N LEU A 11 15.48 -1.60 -10.07
CA LEU A 11 15.29 -0.37 -10.83
C LEU A 11 14.59 0.75 -10.03
N VAL A 12 13.92 0.40 -8.92
CA VAL A 12 13.26 1.40 -8.05
C VAL A 12 14.27 2.15 -7.17
N LEU A 13 15.44 1.56 -6.88
CA LEU A 13 16.37 2.10 -5.87
C LEU A 13 17.46 3.05 -6.40
N LYS A 14 17.48 3.36 -7.71
CA LYS A 14 18.57 4.16 -8.31
C LYS A 14 18.21 5.54 -8.84
N ASN A 15 16.98 6.03 -8.65
CA ASN A 15 16.61 7.36 -9.14
C ASN A 15 15.93 8.21 -8.05
N PRO A 16 16.59 9.25 -7.52
CA PRO A 16 15.97 10.22 -6.60
C PRO A 16 15.01 11.19 -7.31
N LEU A 17 14.70 10.94 -8.59
CA LEU A 17 13.78 11.72 -9.42
C LEU A 17 12.64 10.86 -10.00
N VAL A 18 12.21 9.79 -9.32
CA VAL A 18 10.90 9.17 -9.65
C VAL A 18 9.80 9.97 -8.97
N SER A 19 9.62 11.18 -9.45
CA SER A 19 8.40 11.94 -9.26
C SER A 19 7.28 11.19 -9.98
N ILE A 20 6.33 10.68 -9.19
CA ILE A 20 4.89 10.74 -9.49
C ILE A 20 4.51 10.17 -10.87
N THR A 21 4.33 8.84 -10.93
CA THR A 21 3.41 8.21 -11.87
C THR A 21 2.60 7.14 -11.15
N PRO A 22 1.28 7.04 -11.41
CA PRO A 22 0.33 6.34 -10.55
C PRO A 22 0.34 4.82 -10.74
N LEU A 23 -0.20 4.15 -9.72
CA LEU A 23 -0.54 2.73 -9.65
C LEU A 23 0.65 1.75 -9.69
N CYS A 24 1.11 1.35 -8.49
CA CYS A 24 1.35 -0.07 -8.27
C CYS A 24 0.00 -0.77 -8.50
N LYS A 25 -0.35 -1.06 -9.76
CA LYS A 25 -1.50 -1.91 -10.06
C LYS A 25 -1.37 -3.11 -9.15
N LEU A 26 -2.47 -3.49 -8.52
CA LEU A 26 -2.54 -4.70 -7.71
C LEU A 26 -2.03 -5.87 -8.57
N ASP A 27 -0.75 -6.22 -8.42
CA ASP A 27 -0.03 -7.12 -9.31
C ASP A 27 0.35 -8.40 -8.57
N ARG A 28 0.97 -9.32 -9.31
CA ARG A 28 1.35 -10.61 -8.75
C ARG A 28 2.40 -10.50 -7.65
N ASP A 29 3.22 -9.45 -7.63
CA ASP A 29 4.25 -9.30 -6.60
C ASP A 29 3.59 -8.99 -5.24
N ILE A 30 2.50 -8.20 -5.24
CA ILE A 30 1.68 -7.98 -4.04
C ILE A 30 0.94 -9.26 -3.63
N GLN A 31 0.37 -9.99 -4.58
CA GLN A 31 -0.31 -11.26 -4.31
C GLN A 31 0.63 -12.30 -3.69
N ASP A 32 1.85 -12.42 -4.21
CA ASP A 32 2.85 -13.37 -3.75
C ASP A 32 3.39 -12.99 -2.36
N ALA A 33 3.48 -11.69 -2.05
CA ALA A 33 3.99 -11.20 -0.77
C ALA A 33 2.92 -11.18 0.34
N ASP A 34 1.70 -10.77 0.04
CA ASP A 34 0.58 -10.68 0.99
C ASP A 34 -0.77 -10.96 0.29
N PRO A 35 -1.17 -12.25 0.17
CA PRO A 35 -2.41 -12.65 -0.49
C PRO A 35 -3.67 -12.07 0.17
N TYR A 36 -3.62 -11.83 1.49
CA TYR A 36 -4.76 -11.29 2.25
C TYR A 36 -4.96 -9.81 1.93
N LEU A 37 -3.88 -9.02 1.95
CA LEU A 37 -3.93 -7.62 1.55
C LEU A 37 -4.37 -7.49 0.09
N TYR A 38 -3.85 -8.36 -0.79
CA TYR A 38 -4.26 -8.41 -2.20
C TYR A 38 -5.77 -8.63 -2.33
N GLY A 39 -6.30 -9.67 -1.67
CA GLY A 39 -7.72 -9.98 -1.70
C GLY A 39 -8.60 -8.84 -1.20
N SER A 40 -8.23 -8.23 -0.08
CA SER A 40 -8.95 -7.09 0.50
C SER A 40 -8.96 -5.87 -0.44
N CYS A 41 -7.80 -5.50 -0.98
CA CYS A 41 -7.70 -4.38 -1.94
C CYS A 41 -8.52 -4.65 -3.19
N LYS A 42 -8.47 -5.87 -3.72
CA LYS A 42 -9.27 -6.28 -4.88
C LYS A 42 -10.76 -6.16 -4.58
N GLN A 43 -11.19 -6.62 -3.41
CA GLN A 43 -12.59 -6.52 -3.00
C GLN A 43 -13.08 -5.07 -2.90
N ILE A 44 -12.27 -4.14 -2.40
CA ILE A 44 -12.61 -2.72 -2.33
C ILE A 44 -12.78 -2.12 -3.74
N LEU A 45 -11.90 -2.48 -4.68
CA LEU A 45 -11.96 -1.99 -6.07
C LEU A 45 -13.15 -2.56 -6.84
N GLU A 46 -13.47 -3.83 -6.62
CA GLU A 46 -14.54 -4.55 -7.33
C GLU A 46 -15.92 -4.37 -6.68
N MET A 47 -16.00 -3.76 -5.50
CA MET A 47 -17.27 -3.50 -4.82
C MET A 47 -18.16 -2.58 -5.63
N ASP A 48 -19.48 -2.76 -5.49
CA ASP A 48 -20.49 -1.90 -6.07
C ASP A 48 -20.30 -0.43 -5.60
N PRO A 49 -20.18 0.56 -6.50
CA PRO A 49 -19.92 1.96 -6.14
C PRO A 49 -20.93 2.52 -5.15
N GLU A 50 -22.22 2.22 -5.35
CA GLU A 50 -23.31 2.65 -4.47
C GLU A 50 -23.18 2.05 -3.07
N ALA A 51 -22.73 0.80 -2.95
CA ALA A 51 -22.45 0.19 -1.66
C ALA A 51 -21.24 0.82 -0.94
N VAL A 52 -20.20 1.22 -1.67
CA VAL A 52 -19.05 1.94 -1.09
C VAL A 52 -19.47 3.35 -0.64
N ASP A 53 -20.28 4.04 -1.41
CA ASP A 53 -20.76 5.40 -1.10
C ASP A 53 -21.74 5.44 0.08
N GLN A 54 -22.38 4.32 0.41
CA GLN A 54 -23.20 4.16 1.61
C GLN A 54 -22.39 3.92 2.90
N ASP A 55 -21.05 4.06 2.83
CA ASP A 55 -20.12 3.91 3.95
C ASP A 55 -20.24 2.57 4.69
N VAL A 56 -20.63 1.51 3.95
CA VAL A 56 -20.88 0.17 4.51
C VAL A 56 -19.62 -0.46 5.11
N LEU A 57 -18.45 -0.11 4.57
CA LEU A 57 -17.17 -0.66 5.00
C LEU A 57 -16.51 0.11 6.16
N ILE A 58 -17.02 1.30 6.51
CA ILE A 58 -16.47 2.19 7.54
C ILE A 58 -14.94 2.32 7.36
N LEU A 59 -14.54 2.66 6.13
CA LEU A 59 -13.13 2.82 5.77
C LEU A 59 -12.78 4.31 5.73
N THR A 60 -11.66 4.64 6.34
CA THR A 60 -11.01 5.96 6.25
C THR A 60 -9.58 5.79 5.75
N PHE A 61 -8.88 6.87 5.44
CA PHE A 61 -7.47 6.83 5.02
C PHE A 61 -6.51 6.58 6.20
N VAL A 62 -6.84 5.60 7.03
CA VAL A 62 -6.07 5.13 8.18
C VAL A 62 -5.89 3.62 8.05
N HIS A 63 -4.71 3.14 8.45
CA HIS A 63 -4.39 1.72 8.48
C HIS A 63 -3.90 1.32 9.86
N GLU A 64 -4.41 0.20 10.36
CA GLU A 64 -3.94 -0.41 11.59
C GLU A 64 -2.75 -1.34 11.28
N ILE A 65 -1.61 -1.08 11.93
CA ILE A 65 -0.42 -1.92 11.85
C ILE A 65 -0.14 -2.55 13.20
N ASP A 66 0.34 -3.79 13.19
CA ASP A 66 0.99 -4.39 14.34
C ASP A 66 2.49 -4.15 14.23
N GLU A 67 3.02 -3.36 15.14
CA GLU A 67 4.44 -3.06 15.22
C GLU A 67 4.97 -3.51 16.58
N LEU A 68 5.82 -4.54 16.56
CA LEU A 68 6.43 -5.14 17.75
C LEU A 68 5.40 -5.57 18.81
N GLY A 69 4.26 -6.12 18.38
CA GLY A 69 3.16 -6.55 19.26
C GLY A 69 2.28 -5.40 19.77
N SER A 70 2.50 -4.18 19.28
CA SER A 70 1.67 -3.02 19.57
C SER A 70 0.86 -2.63 18.34
N ARG A 71 -0.46 -2.55 18.49
CA ARG A 71 -1.35 -2.03 17.44
C ARG A 71 -1.27 -0.51 17.37
N LYS A 72 -1.02 0.02 16.19
CA LYS A 72 -0.94 1.46 15.92
C LYS A 72 -1.81 1.80 14.72
N LEU A 73 -2.46 2.97 14.78
CA LEU A 73 -3.15 3.56 13.65
C LEU A 73 -2.21 4.55 12.96
N VAL A 74 -2.02 4.38 11.66
CA VAL A 74 -1.20 5.26 10.83
C VAL A 74 -2.08 5.87 9.75
N GLU A 75 -2.02 7.19 9.61
CA GLU A 75 -2.69 7.89 8.52
C GLU A 75 -1.92 7.69 7.21
N LEU A 76 -2.64 7.25 6.17
CA LEU A 76 -2.09 7.00 4.85
C LEU A 76 -1.80 8.30 4.09
N CYS A 77 -2.60 9.33 4.34
CA CYS A 77 -2.46 10.70 3.85
C CYS A 77 -2.73 11.71 4.97
N PRO A 78 -2.36 13.00 4.81
CA PRO A 78 -2.65 14.03 5.82
C PRO A 78 -4.15 14.15 6.11
N ASP A 79 -4.51 14.16 7.39
CA ASP A 79 -5.91 14.19 7.86
C ASP A 79 -6.74 12.99 7.38
N GLY A 80 -6.08 11.85 7.15
CA GLY A 80 -6.70 10.66 6.56
C GLY A 80 -7.85 10.10 7.39
N LYS A 81 -7.85 10.34 8.70
CA LYS A 81 -8.93 9.94 9.62
C LYS A 81 -10.24 10.65 9.34
N SER A 82 -10.19 11.86 8.78
CA SER A 82 -11.35 12.67 8.42
C SER A 82 -11.86 12.37 7.00
N ILE A 83 -11.14 11.54 6.24
CA ILE A 83 -11.46 11.23 4.84
C ILE A 83 -12.06 9.82 4.77
N THR A 84 -13.37 9.75 4.55
CA THR A 84 -14.08 8.49 4.28
C THR A 84 -13.79 7.99 2.87
N VAL A 85 -13.62 6.67 2.74
CA VAL A 85 -13.45 5.99 1.45
C VAL A 85 -14.81 5.88 0.76
N ASN A 86 -14.85 6.27 -0.51
CA ASN A 86 -16.02 6.30 -1.37
C ASN A 86 -15.64 5.81 -2.78
N SER A 87 -16.63 5.67 -3.66
CA SER A 87 -16.47 5.18 -5.03
C SER A 87 -15.44 5.99 -5.85
N LYS A 88 -15.28 7.28 -5.56
CA LYS A 88 -14.40 8.21 -6.29
C LYS A 88 -12.96 8.16 -5.80
N ASN A 89 -12.72 7.83 -4.53
CA ASN A 89 -11.39 7.86 -3.92
C ASN A 89 -10.85 6.47 -3.55
N ARG A 90 -11.62 5.39 -3.74
CA ARG A 90 -11.21 4.01 -3.41
C ARG A 90 -9.93 3.54 -4.10
N GLU A 91 -9.68 3.99 -5.33
CA GLU A 91 -8.41 3.70 -6.02
C GLU A 91 -7.24 4.35 -5.31
N LEU A 92 -7.38 5.63 -4.91
CA LEU A 92 -6.37 6.36 -4.16
C LEU A 92 -6.14 5.74 -2.78
N TYR A 93 -7.19 5.22 -2.14
CA TYR A 93 -7.08 4.51 -0.87
C TYR A 93 -6.21 3.25 -1.01
N VAL A 94 -6.50 2.42 -2.02
CA VAL A 94 -5.74 1.20 -2.30
C VAL A 94 -4.28 1.51 -2.65
N ASP A 95 -4.06 2.52 -3.50
CA ASP A 95 -2.71 2.97 -3.83
C ASP A 95 -1.93 3.41 -2.57
N SER A 96 -2.59 4.17 -1.69
CA SER A 96 -1.97 4.67 -0.46
C SER A 96 -1.64 3.53 0.52
N LEU A 97 -2.51 2.51 0.62
CA LEU A 97 -2.25 1.30 1.41
C LEU A 97 -1.03 0.54 0.90
N ILE A 98 -0.96 0.30 -0.42
CA ILE A 98 0.15 -0.43 -1.05
C ILE A 98 1.47 0.33 -0.86
N GLN A 99 1.47 1.65 -1.11
CA GLN A 99 2.64 2.50 -0.91
C GLN A 99 3.10 2.49 0.55
N HIS A 100 2.18 2.56 1.50
CA HIS A 100 2.53 2.48 2.92
C HIS A 100 3.16 1.12 3.28
N ARG A 101 2.52 0.02 2.87
CA ARG A 101 2.90 -1.35 3.26
C ARG A 101 4.22 -1.80 2.65
N PHE A 102 4.48 -1.49 1.39
CA PHE A 102 5.63 -2.05 0.65
C PHE A 102 6.77 -1.06 0.42
N VAL A 103 6.52 0.25 0.54
CA VAL A 103 7.54 1.27 0.27
C VAL A 103 7.92 2.01 1.55
N ARG A 104 6.95 2.68 2.19
CA ARG A 104 7.24 3.55 3.34
C ARG A 104 7.71 2.75 4.55
N SER A 105 7.07 1.63 4.86
CA SER A 105 7.35 0.78 6.05
C SER A 105 8.78 0.22 6.11
N ILE A 106 9.42 0.03 4.96
CA ILE A 106 10.76 -0.57 4.84
C ILE A 106 11.81 0.43 4.34
N SER A 107 11.42 1.68 4.12
CA SER A 107 12.26 2.69 3.45
C SER A 107 13.56 2.95 4.21
N GLU A 108 13.52 3.00 5.55
CA GLU A 108 14.70 3.20 6.38
C GLU A 108 15.67 2.02 6.26
N GLN A 109 15.16 0.80 6.43
CA GLN A 109 15.94 -0.43 6.36
C GLN A 109 16.59 -0.56 4.98
N VAL A 110 15.82 -0.34 3.91
CA VAL A 110 16.31 -0.36 2.53
C VAL A 110 17.37 0.71 2.29
N ALA A 111 17.17 1.93 2.80
CA ALA A 111 18.17 3.00 2.70
C ALA A 111 19.47 2.64 3.43
N HIS A 112 19.39 1.99 4.60
CA HIS A 112 20.57 1.49 5.31
C HIS A 112 21.31 0.40 4.52
N PHE A 113 20.58 -0.57 3.97
CA PHE A 113 21.18 -1.62 3.11
C PHE A 113 21.82 -1.04 1.85
N ALA A 114 21.22 -0.01 1.24
CA ALA A 114 21.75 0.63 0.04
C ALA A 114 23.07 1.40 0.29
N LYS A 115 23.24 1.98 1.50
CA LYS A 115 24.47 2.69 1.90
C LYS A 115 25.65 1.77 2.19
N LEU A 116 25.41 0.48 2.44
CA LEU A 116 26.44 -0.53 2.72
C LEU A 116 27.07 -1.11 1.44
N ARG A 117 26.87 -0.45 0.30
CA ARG A 117 27.37 -0.87 -1.02
C ARG A 117 28.31 0.15 -1.63
#